data_AF-A0AA96X919-F1
#
_entry.id   AF-A0AA96X919-F1
#
_cell.length_a   1.000
_cell.length_b   1.000
_cell.length_c   1.000
_cell.angle_alpha   90.00
_cell.angle_beta   90.00
_cell.angle_gamma   90.00
#
_symmetry.space_group_name_H-M   'P 1'
#
loop_
_entity.id
_entity.type
_entity.pdbx_description
1 polymer ?
#
loop_
_entity_poly.entity_id
_entity_poly.type
_entity_poly.pdbx_seq_one_letter_code
_entity_poly.pdbx_strand_id
1 'polypeptide(L)'
;MLSFPPVGSAAGNQGRVLDCTFNLLSAYNVKRYADLFASLNVPCHFFVGEKDEVLDTHVLHSVLSWYLSPNIRAGLTELPRATHMSAISASAKPISSWLTTLVRQPEGAVA
;
A
#
# COMPACT_ATOMS: atom_id res chain seq x y z
N MET A 1 9.96 -16.68 13.85
CA MET A 1 10.85 -15.70 13.18
C MET A 1 10.80 -16.00 11.69
N LEU A 2 10.28 -15.08 10.88
CA LEU A 2 10.32 -15.22 9.42
C LEU A 2 11.75 -14.91 8.96
N SER A 3 12.46 -15.93 8.51
CA SER A 3 13.80 -15.81 7.91
C SER A 3 13.64 -15.94 6.39
N PHE A 4 14.06 -14.90 5.66
CA PHE A 4 13.94 -14.85 4.20
C PHE A 4 14.97 -15.77 3.51
N PRO A 5 14.63 -16.33 2.33
CA PRO A 5 15.52 -17.24 1.61
C PRO A 5 16.82 -16.53 1.20
N PRO A 6 17.96 -17.22 1.25
CA PRO A 6 19.26 -16.61 1.07
C PRO A 6 19.40 -16.10 -0.37
N VAL A 7 19.70 -14.80 -0.45
CA VAL A 7 20.25 -14.07 -1.59
C VAL A 7 21.03 -14.98 -2.54
N GLY A 8 20.41 -15.34 -3.66
CA GLY A 8 21.03 -16.16 -4.67
C GLY A 8 20.13 -16.28 -5.89
N SER A 9 20.47 -15.52 -6.94
CA SER A 9 20.14 -15.83 -8.34
C SER A 9 18.76 -15.43 -8.89
N ALA A 10 18.20 -14.29 -8.47
CA ALA A 10 17.09 -13.62 -9.20
C ALA A 10 17.36 -12.12 -9.46
N ALA A 11 18.63 -11.76 -9.62
CA ALA A 11 19.17 -10.40 -9.64
C ALA A 11 18.92 -9.60 -10.94
N GLY A 12 17.76 -9.74 -11.57
CA GLY A 12 17.38 -8.96 -12.76
C GLY A 12 16.28 -7.96 -12.45
N ASN A 13 16.62 -6.76 -12.00
CA ASN A 13 15.74 -5.60 -11.73
C ASN A 13 14.69 -5.71 -10.62
N GLN A 14 14.00 -6.83 -10.40
CA GLN A 14 12.95 -6.93 -9.38
C GLN A 14 13.50 -6.82 -7.94
N GLY A 15 14.65 -7.42 -7.66
CA GLY A 15 15.29 -7.34 -6.33
C GLY A 15 15.61 -5.90 -5.92
N ARG A 16 16.01 -5.04 -6.87
CA ARG A 16 16.38 -3.64 -6.57
C ARG A 16 15.18 -2.76 -6.22
N VAL A 17 14.04 -2.98 -6.88
CA VAL A 17 12.80 -2.26 -6.56
C VAL A 17 12.31 -2.69 -5.18
N LEU A 18 12.28 -3.99 -4.90
CA LEU A 18 11.91 -4.53 -3.59
C LEU A 18 12.81 -4.00 -2.45
N ASP A 19 14.12 -3.99 -2.67
CA ASP A 19 15.09 -3.42 -1.71
C ASP A 19 14.85 -1.91 -1.52
N CYS A 20 14.57 -1.16 -2.59
CA CYS A 20 14.26 0.26 -2.50
C CYS A 20 12.94 0.52 -1.76
N THR A 21 11.87 -0.22 -2.12
CA THR A 21 10.56 -0.20 -1.43
C THR A 21 10.75 -0.41 0.06
N PHE A 22 11.44 -1.48 0.42
CA PHE A 22 11.67 -1.84 1.81
C PHE A 22 12.50 -0.77 2.51
N ASN A 23 13.58 -0.29 1.89
CA ASN A 23 14.45 0.73 2.48
C ASN A 23 13.77 2.09 2.62
N LEU A 24 12.92 2.52 1.67
CA LEU A 24 12.21 3.79 1.74
C LEU A 24 11.09 3.77 2.77
N LEU A 25 10.33 2.68 2.79
CA LEU A 25 9.42 2.42 3.88
C LEU A 25 10.23 2.49 5.20
N SER A 26 11.47 1.96 5.25
CA SER A 26 12.20 1.70 6.52
C SER A 26 13.00 2.91 6.98
N ALA A 27 13.31 3.81 6.05
CA ALA A 27 13.96 5.09 6.28
C ALA A 27 13.00 6.09 6.94
N TYR A 28 11.69 5.93 6.77
CA TYR A 28 10.73 6.46 7.73
C TYR A 28 10.79 5.57 8.98
N ASN A 29 11.24 6.13 10.11
CA ASN A 29 11.48 5.42 11.37
C ASN A 29 10.19 4.88 12.03
N VAL A 30 9.48 4.00 11.34
CA VAL A 30 8.43 3.14 11.86
C VAL A 30 9.09 1.77 12.02
N LYS A 31 9.73 1.54 13.17
CA LYS A 31 10.44 0.28 13.47
C LYS A 31 9.55 -0.96 13.39
N ARG A 32 8.23 -0.81 13.20
CA ARG A 32 7.21 -1.86 13.22
C ARG A 32 6.06 -1.53 12.26
N TYR A 33 6.21 -1.74 10.96
CA TYR A 33 5.09 -1.56 10.00
C TYR A 33 3.89 -2.42 10.32
N ALA A 34 4.15 -3.63 10.80
CA ALA A 34 3.11 -4.52 11.28
C ALA A 34 2.21 -3.78 12.29
N ASP A 35 2.81 -3.12 13.27
CA ASP A 35 2.08 -2.32 14.25
C ASP A 35 1.43 -1.09 13.63
N LEU A 36 2.09 -0.40 12.70
CA LEU A 36 1.52 0.78 12.04
C LEU A 36 0.24 0.42 11.28
N PHE A 37 0.30 -0.58 10.40
CA PHE A 37 -0.85 -1.03 9.64
C PHE A 37 -1.91 -1.66 10.55
N ALA A 38 -1.52 -2.39 11.60
CA ALA A 38 -2.46 -2.91 12.60
C ALA A 38 -3.09 -1.82 13.46
N SER A 39 -2.45 -0.66 13.62
CA SER A 39 -2.97 0.48 14.38
C SER A 39 -3.99 1.32 13.62
N LEU A 40 -4.09 1.16 12.30
CA LEU A 40 -5.13 1.81 11.52
C LEU A 40 -6.49 1.35 12.05
N ASN A 41 -7.41 2.28 12.28
CA ASN A 41 -8.75 2.01 12.81
C ASN A 41 -9.84 2.80 12.07
N VAL A 42 -9.48 3.41 10.94
CA VAL A 42 -10.35 4.20 10.08
C VAL A 42 -10.30 3.64 8.65
N PRO A 43 -11.34 3.87 7.82
CA PRO A 43 -11.30 3.50 6.41
C PRO A 43 -10.06 4.08 5.73
N CYS A 44 -9.35 3.24 4.98
CA CYS A 44 -8.11 3.62 4.30
C CYS A 44 -8.15 3.18 2.84
N HIS A 45 -7.49 3.93 1.97
CA HIS A 45 -7.35 3.56 0.58
C HIS A 45 -5.98 3.95 0.08
N PHE A 46 -5.32 2.98 -0.52
CA PHE A 46 -3.96 3.10 -1.01
C PHE A 46 -4.01 3.28 -2.53
N PHE A 47 -3.24 4.24 -3.04
CA PHE A 47 -3.10 4.47 -4.47
C PHE A 47 -1.62 4.27 -4.82
N VAL A 48 -1.34 3.38 -5.76
CA VAL A 48 0.02 3.03 -6.20
C VAL A 48 0.10 3.16 -7.70
N GLY A 49 1.24 3.59 -8.24
CA GLY A 49 1.44 3.64 -9.68
C GLY A 49 1.69 2.24 -10.26
N GLU A 50 1.09 1.93 -11.42
CA GLU A 50 1.37 0.67 -12.15
C GLU A 50 2.86 0.51 -12.52
N LYS A 51 3.54 1.64 -12.71
CA LYS A 51 4.96 1.72 -13.06
C LYS A 51 5.77 2.32 -11.91
N ASP A 52 5.31 2.16 -10.68
CA ASP A 52 5.99 2.65 -9.49
C ASP A 52 7.33 1.91 -9.34
N GLU A 53 8.41 2.68 -9.50
CA GLU A 53 9.79 2.23 -9.44
C GLU A 53 10.32 2.13 -7.99
N VAL A 54 9.51 2.57 -7.04
CA VAL A 54 9.83 2.66 -5.61
C VAL A 54 9.00 1.69 -4.80
N LEU A 55 7.71 1.50 -5.09
CA LEU A 55 6.80 0.63 -4.35
C LEU A 55 6.27 -0.48 -5.27
N ASP A 56 6.55 -1.73 -4.90
CA ASP A 56 5.94 -2.88 -5.59
C ASP A 56 4.48 -3.10 -5.13
N THR A 57 3.54 -3.06 -6.08
CA THR A 57 2.09 -3.26 -5.83
C THR A 57 1.79 -4.61 -5.16
N HIS A 58 2.50 -5.68 -5.50
CA HIS A 58 2.31 -7.00 -4.90
C HIS A 58 2.75 -7.01 -3.43
N VAL A 59 3.84 -6.33 -3.08
CA VAL A 59 4.26 -6.18 -1.69
C VAL A 59 3.21 -5.43 -0.89
N LEU A 60 2.67 -4.34 -1.43
CA LEU A 60 1.56 -3.61 -0.82
C LEU A 60 0.35 -4.51 -0.57
N HIS A 61 -0.10 -5.28 -1.56
CA HIS A 61 -1.18 -6.25 -1.37
C HIS A 61 -0.89 -7.24 -0.21
N SER A 62 0.35 -7.73 -0.12
CA SER A 62 0.76 -8.68 0.92
C SER A 62 0.75 -8.04 2.31
N VAL A 63 1.32 -6.85 2.44
CA VAL A 63 1.36 -6.08 3.70
C VAL A 63 -0.05 -5.72 4.16
N LEU A 64 -0.90 -5.23 3.26
CA LEU A 64 -2.28 -4.87 3.56
C LEU A 64 -3.08 -6.09 4.01
N SER A 65 -2.95 -7.23 3.33
CA SER A 65 -3.68 -8.45 3.72
C SER A 65 -3.21 -9.09 5.03
N TRP A 66 -1.93 -8.92 5.40
CA TRP A 66 -1.38 -9.52 6.63
C TRP A 66 -1.52 -8.65 7.87
N TYR A 67 -1.51 -7.33 7.72
CA TYR A 67 -1.39 -6.42 8.86
C TYR A 67 -2.58 -5.48 9.06
N LEU A 68 -3.46 -5.28 8.07
CA LEU A 68 -4.72 -4.57 8.35
C LEU A 68 -5.70 -5.47 9.06
N SER A 69 -6.42 -4.91 10.02
CA SER A 69 -7.57 -5.59 10.62
C SER A 69 -8.64 -5.87 9.55
N PRO A 70 -9.24 -7.07 9.52
CA PRO A 70 -10.28 -7.43 8.56
C PRO A 70 -11.55 -6.58 8.71
N ASN A 71 -11.71 -5.89 9.84
CA ASN A 71 -12.85 -5.02 10.12
C ASN A 71 -12.69 -3.61 9.52
N ILE A 72 -11.51 -3.27 9.01
CA ILE A 72 -11.26 -1.98 8.38
C ILE A 72 -11.66 -2.05 6.91
N ARG A 73 -12.46 -1.09 6.46
CA ARG A 73 -12.71 -0.87 5.05
C ARG A 73 -11.45 -0.34 4.38
N ALA A 74 -10.66 -1.25 3.84
CA ALA A 74 -9.42 -0.96 3.11
C ALA A 74 -9.58 -1.21 1.61
N GLY A 75 -8.92 -0.40 0.79
CA GLY A 75 -8.83 -0.61 -0.66
C GLY A 75 -7.44 -0.29 -1.20
N LEU A 76 -7.08 -0.90 -2.33
CA LEU A 76 -5.88 -0.57 -3.08
C LEU A 76 -6.29 -0.34 -4.53
N THR A 77 -5.79 0.72 -5.14
CA THR A 77 -5.99 1.01 -6.55
C THR A 77 -4.66 1.28 -7.22
N GLU A 78 -4.40 0.49 -8.25
CA GLU A 78 -3.27 0.68 -9.15
C GLU A 78 -3.64 1.73 -10.22
N LEU A 79 -2.81 2.75 -10.32
CA LEU A 79 -3.01 3.90 -11.21
C LEU A 79 -2.31 3.62 -12.54
N PRO A 80 -3.06 3.54 -13.65
CA PRO A 80 -2.52 3.10 -14.92
C PRO A 80 -1.47 4.07 -15.45
N ARG A 81 -0.33 3.53 -15.89
CA ARG A 81 0.83 4.23 -16.45
C ARG A 81 1.51 5.23 -15.50
N ALA A 82 1.14 5.25 -14.22
CA ALA A 82 1.73 6.16 -13.24
C ALA A 82 3.02 5.57 -12.63
N THR A 83 4.05 6.40 -12.49
CA THR A 83 5.26 6.16 -11.70
C THR A 83 5.06 6.63 -10.25
N HIS A 84 6.06 6.46 -9.39
CA HIS A 84 5.99 6.90 -7.99
C HIS A 84 5.62 8.39 -7.87
N MET A 85 6.34 9.24 -8.60
CA MET A 85 6.13 10.69 -8.57
C MET A 85 4.82 11.12 -9.22
N SER A 86 4.38 10.45 -10.30
CA SER A 86 3.13 10.81 -10.97
C SER A 86 1.88 10.22 -10.31
N ALA A 87 2.04 9.25 -9.40
CA ALA A 87 0.93 8.68 -8.64
C ALA A 87 0.14 9.76 -7.87
N ILE A 88 0.85 10.77 -7.35
CA ILE A 88 0.22 11.90 -6.64
C ILE A 88 -0.81 12.60 -7.53
N SER A 89 -0.42 13.03 -8.74
CA SER A 89 -1.33 13.72 -9.65
C SER A 89 -2.38 12.77 -10.25
N ALA A 90 -1.99 11.54 -10.59
CA ALA A 90 -2.91 10.53 -11.12
C ALA A 90 -3.99 10.11 -10.11
N SER A 91 -3.71 10.23 -8.81
CA SER A 91 -4.65 9.88 -7.74
C SER A 91 -5.76 10.92 -7.49
N ALA A 92 -5.64 12.14 -8.02
CA ALA A 92 -6.55 13.25 -7.69
C ALA A 92 -8.04 12.93 -7.94
N LYS A 93 -8.36 12.33 -9.09
CA LYS A 93 -9.74 11.95 -9.43
C LYS A 93 -10.19 10.66 -8.71
N PRO A 94 -9.38 9.59 -8.64
CA PRO A 94 -9.70 8.42 -7.83
C PRO A 94 -9.96 8.72 -6.34
N ILE A 95 -9.17 9.61 -5.72
CA ILE A 95 -9.34 10.02 -4.33
C ILE A 95 -10.71 10.66 -4.11
N SER A 96 -11.11 11.62 -4.94
CA SER A 96 -12.41 12.29 -4.79
C SER A 96 -13.59 11.31 -4.96
N SER A 97 -13.46 10.35 -5.87
CA SER A 97 -14.43 9.27 -6.03
C SER A 97 -14.52 8.42 -4.76
N TRP A 98 -13.39 8.00 -4.20
CA TRP A 98 -13.36 7.19 -2.99
C TRP A 98 -13.96 7.93 -1.79
N LEU A 99 -13.57 9.19 -1.55
CA LEU A 99 -14.12 10.02 -0.48
C LEU A 99 -15.64 10.16 -0.60
N THR A 100 -16.16 10.31 -1.81
CA THR A 100 -17.61 10.36 -2.05
C THR A 100 -18.30 9.07 -1.62
N THR A 101 -17.65 7.90 -1.77
CA THR A 101 -18.21 6.62 -1.29
C THR A 101 -18.24 6.48 0.22
N LEU A 102 -17.41 7.25 0.94
CA LEU A 102 -17.42 7.30 2.40
C LEU A 102 -18.52 8.27 2.89
N VAL A 103 -18.61 9.46 2.30
CA VAL A 103 -19.59 10.49 2.69
C VAL A 103 -21.03 10.06 2.40
N ARG A 104 -21.26 9.29 1.33
CA ARG A 104 -22.59 8.80 0.96
C ARG A 104 -23.09 7.62 1.80
N GLN A 105 -22.31 7.12 2.75
CA GLN A 105 -22.83 6.15 3.71
C GLN A 105 -23.58 6.91 4.82
N PRO A 106 -24.89 6.69 5.00
CA PRO A 106 -25.61 7.24 6.14
C PRO A 106 -25.08 6.56 7.42
N GLU A 107 -24.98 7.33 8.49
CA GLU A 107 -24.81 6.81 9.86
C GLU A 107 -25.89 5.74 10.09
N GLY A 108 -25.54 4.45 10.09
CA GLY A 108 -26.53 3.40 10.38
C GLY A 108 -26.33 2.00 9.79
N ALA A 109 -25.27 1.70 9.04
CA ALA A 109 -24.98 0.33 8.63
C ALA A 109 -24.12 -0.40 9.69
N VAL A 110 -24.71 -0.63 10.87
CA VAL A 110 -24.26 -1.69 11.79
C VAL A 110 -25.06 -2.94 11.44
N ALA A 111 -24.37 -4.01 11.04
CA ALA A 111 -24.86 -5.38 11.09
C ALA A 111 -23.72 -6.27 11.55
#